data_AF-A0A7C8ZMQ6-F1
#
_entry.id   AF-A0A7C8ZMQ6-F1
#
_cell.length_a   1.000
_cell.length_b   1.000
_cell.length_c   1.000
_cell.angle_alpha   90.00
_cell.angle_beta   90.00
_cell.angle_gamma   90.00
#
_symmetry.space_group_name_H-M   'P 1'
#
loop_
_entity.id
_entity.type
_entity.pdbx_description
1 polymer ?
#
loop_
_entity_poly.entity_id
_entity_poly.type
_entity_poly.pdbx_seq_one_letter_code
_entity_poly.pdbx_strand_id
1 'polypeptide(L)'
;MGENPQYIDVNELLSYCDDLVGVLRDKRDVNVLTHCLEDSKSLRSASDADFNNNQSAISDYQKKIDDCKRKIESAKSEVVADEELNSLQEELNEELQREKSLQEELRVIVNEMNKLDNQQLSTEEQRQRLQKLEAEEDKEQRKLSFYASVTKIIPDLESQSKLCGRILTHHRTTSCSQCILLIYCGTQ
;
A
#
# COMPACT_ATOMS: atom_id res chain seq x y z
N MET A 1 -4.60 -88.83 2.28
CA MET A 1 -4.08 -89.61 3.41
C MET A 1 -5.26 -89.86 4.33
N GLY A 2 -5.58 -91.12 4.64
CA GLY A 2 -6.78 -91.47 5.39
C GLY A 2 -6.58 -91.28 6.89
N GLU A 3 -7.49 -90.56 7.53
CA GLU A 3 -7.58 -90.48 9.00
C GLU A 3 -8.22 -91.78 9.50
N ASN A 4 -7.49 -92.54 10.33
CA ASN A 4 -8.06 -93.69 11.04
C ASN A 4 -8.95 -93.17 12.19
N PRO A 5 -10.14 -93.75 12.41
CA PRO A 5 -10.91 -93.44 13.61
C PRO A 5 -10.16 -94.02 14.80
N GLN A 6 -9.68 -93.13 15.68
CA GLN A 6 -9.04 -93.53 16.92
C GLN A 6 -10.10 -94.13 17.84
N TYR A 7 -10.30 -95.44 17.74
CA TYR A 7 -11.29 -96.17 18.51
C TYR A 7 -10.76 -96.31 19.93
N ILE A 8 -11.34 -95.56 20.87
CA ILE A 8 -10.98 -95.61 22.29
C ILE A 8 -11.37 -96.99 22.83
N ASP A 9 -10.42 -97.66 23.49
CA ASP A 9 -10.68 -98.96 24.11
C ASP A 9 -11.71 -98.80 25.24
N VAL A 10 -12.69 -99.71 25.28
CA VAL A 10 -13.80 -99.62 26.24
C VAL A 10 -13.31 -99.78 27.67
N ASN A 11 -12.26 -100.57 27.89
CA ASN A 11 -11.66 -100.72 29.22
C ASN A 11 -10.91 -99.45 29.66
N GLU A 12 -10.27 -98.76 28.71
CA GLU A 12 -9.64 -97.46 28.95
C GLU A 12 -10.69 -96.39 29.27
N LEU A 13 -11.81 -96.38 28.53
CA LEU A 13 -12.95 -95.53 28.84
C LEU A 13 -13.56 -95.82 30.22
N LEU A 14 -13.73 -97.09 30.58
CA LEU A 14 -14.21 -97.50 31.89
C LEU A 14 -13.25 -97.10 33.01
N SER A 15 -11.94 -97.23 32.80
CA SER A 15 -10.91 -96.72 33.71
C SER A 15 -11.05 -95.21 33.95
N TYR A 16 -11.22 -94.43 32.89
CA TYR A 16 -11.44 -92.99 33.02
C TYR A 16 -12.75 -92.64 33.73
N CYS A 17 -13.81 -93.44 33.54
CA CYS A 17 -15.06 -93.28 34.27
C CYS A 17 -14.88 -93.59 35.76
N ASP A 18 -14.15 -94.65 36.12
CA ASP A 18 -13.85 -95.01 37.50
C ASP A 18 -12.97 -93.96 38.18
N ASP A 19 -11.97 -93.42 37.47
CA ASP A 19 -11.15 -92.29 37.94
C ASP A 19 -12.01 -91.04 38.19
N LEU A 20 -12.94 -90.74 37.27
CA LEU A 20 -13.85 -89.60 37.41
C LEU A 20 -14.81 -89.77 38.59
N VAL A 21 -15.35 -90.97 38.80
CA VAL A 21 -16.18 -91.31 39.98
C VAL A 21 -15.35 -91.25 41.26
N GLY A 22 -14.08 -91.65 41.21
CA GLY A 22 -13.13 -91.57 42.33
C GLY A 22 -12.82 -90.12 42.72
N VAL A 23 -12.66 -89.23 41.74
CA VAL A 23 -12.41 -87.79 41.93
C VAL A 23 -13.66 -87.03 42.37
N LEU A 24 -14.85 -87.42 41.89
CA LEU A 24 -16.13 -86.79 42.22
C LEU A 24 -16.92 -87.59 43.27
N ARG A 25 -16.22 -88.06 44.30
CA ARG A 25 -16.79 -88.96 45.31
C ARG A 25 -17.82 -88.29 46.22
N ASP A 26 -17.61 -87.03 46.58
CA ASP A 26 -18.49 -86.29 47.50
C ASP A 26 -19.36 -85.28 46.75
N LYS A 27 -20.59 -85.09 47.23
CA LYS A 27 -21.49 -84.00 46.78
C LYS A 27 -20.84 -82.61 46.92
N ARG A 28 -19.90 -82.46 47.86
CA ARG A 28 -19.13 -81.23 48.06
C ARG A 28 -18.27 -80.89 46.83
N ASP A 29 -17.64 -81.87 46.21
CA ASP A 29 -16.74 -81.66 45.06
C ASP A 29 -17.53 -81.19 43.83
N VAL A 30 -18.73 -81.77 43.63
CA VAL A 30 -19.67 -81.34 42.58
C VAL A 30 -20.16 -79.91 42.83
N ASN A 31 -20.44 -79.55 44.09
CA ASN A 31 -20.84 -78.19 44.44
C ASN A 31 -19.69 -77.18 44.20
N VAL A 32 -18.45 -77.54 44.53
CA VAL A 32 -17.26 -76.71 44.27
C VAL A 32 -17.06 -76.51 42.76
N LEU A 33 -17.17 -77.57 41.96
CA LEU A 33 -17.10 -77.47 40.51
C LEU A 33 -18.20 -76.59 39.91
N THR A 34 -19.43 -76.71 40.44
CA THR A 34 -20.56 -75.87 40.00
C THR A 34 -20.31 -74.40 40.34
N HIS A 35 -19.81 -74.11 41.55
CA HIS A 35 -19.41 -72.76 41.96
C HIS A 35 -18.27 -72.23 41.08
N CYS A 36 -17.22 -73.00 40.84
CA CYS A 36 -16.13 -72.60 39.94
C CYS A 36 -16.62 -72.34 38.51
N LEU A 37 -17.61 -73.10 38.03
CA LEU A 37 -18.24 -72.87 36.73
C LEU A 37 -18.99 -71.54 36.71
N GLU A 38 -19.77 -71.23 37.75
CA GLU A 38 -20.45 -69.93 37.89
C GLU A 38 -19.46 -68.76 37.97
N ASP A 39 -18.40 -68.90 38.78
CA ASP A 39 -17.32 -67.91 38.87
C ASP A 39 -16.67 -67.68 37.52
N SER A 40 -16.38 -68.75 36.77
CA SER A 40 -15.77 -68.65 35.43
C SER A 40 -16.66 -67.93 34.43
N LYS A 41 -18.00 -68.11 34.53
CA LYS A 41 -18.98 -67.41 33.69
C LYS A 41 -19.08 -65.94 34.06
N SER A 42 -19.08 -65.64 35.37
CA SER A 42 -19.06 -64.27 35.88
C SER A 42 -17.80 -63.53 35.43
N LEU A 43 -16.63 -64.15 35.60
CA LEU A 43 -15.34 -63.62 35.16
C LEU A 43 -15.30 -63.41 33.65
N ARG A 44 -15.81 -64.37 32.87
CA ARG A 44 -15.91 -64.22 31.41
C ARG A 44 -16.79 -63.03 31.03
N SER A 45 -17.97 -62.91 31.65
CA SER A 45 -18.88 -61.80 31.38
C SER A 45 -18.27 -60.44 31.73
N ALA A 46 -17.54 -60.36 32.85
CA ALA A 46 -16.80 -59.15 33.24
C ALA A 46 -15.68 -58.84 32.23
N SER A 47 -14.91 -59.85 31.83
CA SER A 47 -13.84 -59.70 30.84
C SER A 47 -14.38 -59.25 29.47
N ASP A 48 -15.52 -59.78 29.04
CA ASP A 48 -16.16 -59.41 27.78
C ASP A 48 -16.68 -57.96 27.86
N ALA A 49 -17.24 -57.55 29.00
CA ALA A 49 -17.66 -56.18 29.24
C ALA A 49 -16.45 -55.21 29.20
N ASP A 50 -15.36 -55.54 29.87
CA ASP A 50 -14.12 -54.75 29.86
C ASP A 50 -13.51 -54.66 28.46
N PHE A 51 -13.50 -55.77 27.71
CA PHE A 51 -13.05 -55.80 26.33
C PHE A 51 -13.87 -54.86 25.46
N ASN A 52 -15.20 -54.94 25.53
CA ASN A 52 -16.10 -54.08 24.75
C ASN A 52 -15.95 -52.59 25.14
N ASN A 53 -15.81 -52.30 26.44
CA ASN A 53 -15.55 -50.95 26.94
C ASN A 53 -14.24 -50.40 26.36
N ASN A 54 -13.16 -51.17 26.44
CA ASN A 54 -11.86 -50.78 25.88
C ASN A 54 -11.93 -50.60 24.37
N GLN A 55 -12.61 -51.49 23.65
CA GLN A 55 -12.80 -51.39 22.20
C GLN A 55 -13.56 -50.11 21.82
N SER A 56 -14.62 -49.76 22.56
CA SER A 56 -15.37 -48.53 22.34
C SER A 56 -14.52 -47.29 22.60
N ALA A 57 -13.74 -47.28 23.70
CA ALA A 57 -12.85 -46.17 24.04
C ALA A 57 -11.75 -45.98 22.99
N ILE A 58 -11.16 -47.08 22.48
CA ILE A 58 -10.18 -47.03 21.40
C ILE A 58 -10.81 -46.40 20.15
N SER A 59 -12.00 -46.83 19.76
CA SER A 59 -12.72 -46.27 18.61
C SER A 59 -12.99 -44.76 18.76
N ASP A 60 -13.41 -44.34 19.95
CA ASP A 60 -13.64 -42.93 20.27
C ASP A 60 -12.35 -42.09 20.20
N TYR A 61 -11.24 -42.60 20.71
CA TYR A 61 -9.95 -41.92 20.61
C TYR A 61 -9.47 -41.84 19.16
N GLN A 62 -9.67 -42.88 18.36
CA GLN A 62 -9.37 -42.86 16.93
C GLN A 62 -10.12 -41.71 16.23
N LYS A 63 -11.43 -41.61 16.50
CA LYS A 63 -12.27 -40.54 15.95
C LYS A 63 -11.78 -39.15 16.38
N LYS A 64 -11.44 -38.97 17.66
CA LYS A 64 -10.87 -37.71 18.17
C LYS A 64 -9.54 -37.36 17.49
N ILE A 65 -8.67 -38.35 17.26
CA ILE A 65 -7.41 -38.15 16.55
C ILE A 65 -7.66 -37.68 15.12
N ASP A 66 -8.60 -38.31 14.41
CA ASP A 66 -8.91 -37.95 13.03
C ASP A 66 -9.58 -36.56 12.94
N ASP A 67 -10.44 -36.20 13.89
CA ASP A 67 -10.99 -34.86 14.02
C ASP A 67 -9.89 -33.81 14.25
N CYS A 68 -8.92 -34.10 15.11
CA CYS A 68 -7.77 -33.22 15.34
C CYS A 68 -6.90 -33.07 14.08
N LYS A 69 -6.61 -34.16 13.37
CA LYS A 69 -5.88 -34.10 12.10
C LYS A 69 -6.58 -33.20 11.08
N ARG A 70 -7.90 -33.34 10.92
CA ARG A 70 -8.68 -32.49 10.01
C ARG A 70 -8.62 -31.01 10.41
N LYS A 71 -8.72 -30.71 11.71
CA LYS A 71 -8.57 -29.33 12.21
C LYS A 71 -7.18 -28.76 11.94
N ILE A 72 -6.13 -29.56 12.12
CA ILE A 72 -4.75 -29.15 11.82
C ILE A 72 -4.58 -28.83 10.33
N GLU A 73 -5.07 -29.70 9.44
CA GLU A 73 -4.98 -29.44 7.99
C GLU A 73 -5.82 -28.23 7.56
N SER A 74 -7.02 -28.06 8.11
CA SER A 74 -7.83 -26.86 7.88
C SER A 74 -7.12 -25.59 8.33
N ALA A 75 -6.52 -25.60 9.52
CA ALA A 75 -5.77 -24.45 10.05
C ALA A 75 -4.55 -24.14 9.17
N LYS A 76 -3.81 -25.15 8.70
CA LYS A 76 -2.68 -24.95 7.78
C LYS A 76 -3.11 -24.31 6.46
N SER A 77 -4.29 -24.66 5.94
CA SER A 77 -4.82 -24.05 4.72
C SER A 77 -5.42 -22.65 4.92
N GLU A 78 -5.76 -22.29 6.17
CA GLU A 78 -6.32 -20.96 6.52
C GLU A 78 -5.22 -19.94 6.83
N VAL A 79 -4.02 -20.37 7.24
CA VAL A 79 -2.86 -19.47 7.33
C VAL A 79 -2.60 -18.93 5.93
N VAL A 80 -2.61 -17.59 5.79
CA VAL A 80 -2.30 -16.87 4.54
C VAL A 80 -1.11 -17.53 3.87
N ALA A 81 -1.31 -17.97 2.63
CA ALA A 81 -0.25 -18.60 1.86
C ALA A 81 0.96 -17.66 1.84
N ASP A 82 2.14 -18.19 2.13
CA ASP A 82 3.38 -17.41 2.17
C ASP A 82 3.58 -16.64 0.85
N GLU A 83 3.06 -17.19 -0.26
CA GLU A 83 2.99 -16.55 -1.57
C GLU A 83 2.14 -15.26 -1.62
N GLU A 84 0.97 -15.20 -0.98
CA GLU A 84 0.13 -14.00 -0.96
C GLU A 84 0.79 -12.89 -0.14
N LEU A 85 1.41 -13.28 0.99
CA LEU A 85 2.18 -12.36 1.83
C LEU A 85 3.40 -11.79 1.07
N ASN A 86 4.14 -12.63 0.35
CA ASN A 86 5.26 -12.21 -0.48
C ASN A 86 4.81 -11.31 -1.64
N SER A 87 3.69 -11.62 -2.29
CA SER A 87 3.12 -10.77 -3.35
C SER A 87 2.75 -9.38 -2.84
N LEU A 88 2.09 -9.29 -1.67
CA LEU A 88 1.75 -8.00 -1.06
C LEU A 88 3.00 -7.22 -0.63
N GLN A 89 4.04 -7.90 -0.17
CA GLN A 89 5.32 -7.30 0.17
C GLN A 89 6.01 -6.68 -1.06
N GLU A 90 5.94 -7.37 -2.20
CA GLU A 90 6.47 -6.87 -3.48
C GLU A 90 5.69 -5.64 -3.97
N GLU A 91 4.35 -5.70 -3.96
CA GLU A 91 3.48 -4.57 -4.33
C GLU A 91 3.76 -3.33 -3.47
N LEU A 92 3.89 -3.51 -2.15
CA LEU A 92 4.23 -2.42 -1.24
C LEU A 92 5.58 -1.78 -1.57
N ASN A 93 6.58 -2.59 -1.93
CA ASN A 93 7.89 -2.09 -2.31
C ASN A 93 7.84 -1.29 -3.62
N GLU A 94 7.07 -1.74 -4.61
CA GLU A 94 6.88 -1.01 -5.86
C GLU A 94 6.22 0.36 -5.63
N GLU A 95 5.15 0.41 -4.83
CA GLU A 95 4.45 1.65 -4.51
C GLU A 95 5.36 2.64 -3.76
N LEU A 96 6.18 2.15 -2.83
CA LEU A 96 7.17 3.01 -2.14
C LEU A 96 8.21 3.59 -3.11
N GLN A 97 8.60 2.87 -4.16
CA GLN A 97 9.50 3.41 -5.18
C GLN A 97 8.79 4.43 -6.08
N ARG A 98 7.53 4.17 -6.46
CA ARG A 98 6.69 5.12 -7.21
C ARG A 98 6.52 6.43 -6.42
N GLU A 99 6.20 6.35 -5.13
CA GLU A 99 6.05 7.51 -4.27
C GLU A 99 7.34 8.35 -4.22
N LYS A 100 8.50 7.72 -4.04
CA LYS A 100 9.80 8.43 -4.04
C LYS A 100 10.09 9.14 -5.36
N SER A 101 9.76 8.52 -6.49
CA SER A 101 9.91 9.15 -7.81
C SER A 101 9.04 10.40 -7.91
N LEU A 102 7.76 10.28 -7.52
CA LEU A 102 6.83 11.41 -7.56
C LEU A 102 7.24 12.55 -6.62
N GLN A 103 7.76 12.23 -5.43
CA GLN A 103 8.28 13.25 -4.51
C GLN A 103 9.45 14.04 -5.11
N GLU A 104 10.34 13.37 -5.86
CA GLU A 104 11.44 14.04 -6.55
C GLU A 104 10.94 14.91 -7.72
N GLU A 105 9.98 14.41 -8.51
CA GLU A 105 9.33 15.21 -9.56
C GLU A 105 8.66 16.47 -8.99
N LEU A 106 7.92 16.32 -7.89
CA LEU A 106 7.31 17.45 -7.18
C LEU A 106 8.37 18.46 -6.70
N ARG A 107 9.53 17.99 -6.22
CA ARG A 107 10.64 18.86 -5.82
C ARG A 107 11.14 19.70 -7.00
N VAL A 108 11.29 19.08 -8.17
CA VAL A 108 11.72 19.78 -9.40
C VAL A 108 10.68 20.83 -9.81
N ILE A 109 9.39 20.46 -9.83
CA ILE A 109 8.30 21.37 -10.19
C ILE A 109 8.28 22.59 -9.25
N VAL A 110 8.40 22.38 -7.93
CA VAL A 110 8.43 23.48 -6.95
C VAL A 110 9.61 24.42 -7.20
N ASN A 111 10.78 23.89 -7.55
CA ASN A 111 11.94 24.73 -7.87
C ASN A 111 11.73 25.55 -9.16
N GLU A 112 11.09 24.97 -10.17
CA GLU A 112 10.73 25.68 -11.40
C GLU A 112 9.69 26.77 -11.14
N MET A 113 8.65 26.49 -10.34
CA MET A 113 7.66 27.48 -9.93
C MET A 113 8.34 28.66 -9.22
N ASN A 114 9.21 28.41 -8.26
CA ASN A 114 9.95 29.46 -7.56
C ASN A 114 10.80 30.30 -8.54
N LYS A 115 11.39 29.68 -9.56
CA LYS A 115 12.15 30.40 -10.59
C LYS A 115 11.23 31.31 -11.42
N LEU A 116 10.07 30.81 -11.83
CA LEU A 116 9.08 31.56 -12.60
C LEU A 116 8.50 32.73 -11.79
N ASP A 117 8.20 32.53 -10.51
CA ASP A 117 7.72 33.59 -9.61
C ASP A 117 8.73 34.73 -9.50
N ASN A 118 10.02 34.39 -9.35
CA ASN A 118 11.09 35.39 -9.34
C ASN A 118 11.21 36.14 -10.68
N GLN A 119 11.02 35.47 -11.81
CA GLN A 119 10.98 36.11 -13.13
C GLN A 119 9.77 37.04 -13.26
N GLN A 120 8.62 36.64 -12.76
CA GLN A 120 7.40 37.44 -12.76
C GLN A 120 7.59 38.72 -11.95
N LEU A 121 8.18 38.64 -10.75
CA LEU A 121 8.51 39.81 -9.93
C LEU A 121 9.44 40.79 -10.67
N SER A 122 10.52 40.27 -11.27
CA SER A 122 11.45 41.11 -12.02
C SER A 122 10.80 41.81 -13.22
N THR A 123 9.92 41.10 -13.93
CA THR A 123 9.18 41.65 -15.07
C THR A 123 8.20 42.73 -14.64
N GLU A 124 7.49 42.52 -13.54
CA GLU A 124 6.54 43.49 -12.99
C GLU A 124 7.26 44.77 -12.50
N GLU A 125 8.43 44.64 -11.87
CA GLU A 125 9.25 45.80 -11.53
C GLU A 125 9.67 46.61 -12.77
N GLN A 126 10.10 45.93 -13.84
CA GLN A 126 10.47 46.60 -15.09
C GLN A 126 9.26 47.32 -15.70
N ARG A 127 8.09 46.69 -15.71
CA ARG A 127 6.84 47.29 -16.18
C ARG A 127 6.51 48.58 -15.43
N GLN A 128 6.59 48.58 -14.11
CA GLN A 128 6.33 49.77 -13.30
C GLN A 128 7.33 50.90 -13.57
N ARG A 129 8.60 50.58 -13.82
CA ARG A 129 9.61 51.59 -14.19
C ARG A 129 9.27 52.23 -15.54
N LEU A 130 8.89 51.42 -16.53
CA LEU A 130 8.50 51.92 -17.86
C LEU A 130 7.27 52.83 -17.78
N GLN A 131 6.23 52.44 -17.02
CA GLN A 131 5.04 53.28 -16.83
C GLN A 131 5.37 54.65 -16.23
N LYS A 132 6.32 54.72 -15.29
CA LYS A 132 6.76 56.00 -14.71
C LYS A 132 7.52 56.86 -15.74
N LEU A 133 8.36 56.24 -16.55
CA LEU A 133 9.10 56.94 -17.61
C LEU A 133 8.15 57.49 -18.68
N GLU A 134 7.20 56.67 -19.13
CA GLU A 134 6.16 57.07 -20.10
C GLU A 134 5.33 58.24 -19.55
N ALA A 135 4.94 58.22 -18.27
CA ALA A 135 4.19 59.32 -17.66
C ALA A 135 4.98 60.64 -17.57
N GLU A 136 6.30 60.58 -17.33
CA GLU A 136 7.15 61.78 -17.34
C GLU A 136 7.40 62.28 -18.77
N GLU A 137 7.60 61.40 -19.75
CA GLU A 137 7.72 61.76 -21.17
C GLU A 137 6.46 62.48 -21.66
N ASP A 138 5.28 61.95 -21.34
CA ASP A 138 3.97 62.55 -21.64
C ASP A 138 3.85 63.98 -21.07
N LYS A 139 4.35 64.18 -19.86
CA LYS A 139 4.31 65.47 -19.16
C LYS A 139 5.28 66.47 -19.78
N GLU A 140 6.48 66.03 -20.18
CA GLU A 140 7.42 66.85 -20.94
C GLU A 140 6.86 67.22 -22.31
N GLN A 141 6.26 66.29 -23.03
CA GLN A 141 5.63 66.54 -24.33
C GLN A 141 4.48 67.54 -24.22
N ARG A 142 3.62 67.42 -23.20
CA ARG A 142 2.54 68.40 -22.94
C ARG A 142 3.10 69.79 -22.65
N LYS A 143 4.19 69.88 -21.88
CA LYS A 143 4.88 71.15 -21.57
C LYS A 143 5.45 71.79 -22.84
N LEU A 144 6.13 71.01 -23.69
CA LEU A 144 6.66 71.47 -24.97
C LEU A 144 5.54 71.95 -25.91
N SER A 145 4.45 71.20 -26.00
CA SER A 145 3.26 71.57 -26.80
C SER A 145 2.63 72.87 -26.32
N PHE A 146 2.49 73.05 -25.01
CA PHE A 146 2.02 74.30 -24.42
C PHE A 146 2.90 75.48 -24.82
N TYR A 147 4.23 75.37 -24.69
CA TYR A 147 5.14 76.44 -25.10
C TYR A 147 5.05 76.75 -26.59
N ALA A 148 5.04 75.73 -27.46
CA ALA A 148 4.89 75.91 -28.90
C ALA A 148 3.57 76.60 -29.27
N SER A 149 2.49 76.34 -28.53
CA SER A 149 1.19 76.97 -28.76
C SER A 149 1.17 78.47 -28.45
N VAL A 150 1.92 78.90 -27.42
CA VAL A 150 2.01 80.29 -26.96
C VAL A 150 3.01 81.08 -27.81
N THR A 151 4.19 80.50 -28.05
CA THR A 151 5.29 81.20 -28.76
C THR A 151 5.17 81.10 -30.28
N LYS A 152 4.41 80.12 -30.80
CA LYS A 152 4.36 79.75 -32.21
C LYS A 152 5.72 79.41 -32.81
N ILE A 153 6.65 78.92 -31.99
CA ILE A 153 8.01 78.54 -32.39
C ILE A 153 8.24 77.06 -32.07
N ILE A 154 8.72 76.30 -33.04
CA ILE A 154 9.23 74.94 -32.85
C ILE A 154 10.77 75.01 -32.93
N PRO A 155 11.51 74.83 -31.83
CA PRO A 155 12.96 74.81 -31.85
C PRO A 155 13.49 73.60 -32.63
N ASP A 156 14.57 73.79 -33.36
CA ASP A 156 15.34 72.73 -34.01
C ASP A 156 16.38 72.21 -33.01
N LEU A 157 16.35 70.91 -32.74
CA LEU A 157 17.17 70.25 -31.73
C LEU A 157 18.44 69.61 -32.32
N GLU A 158 18.62 69.62 -33.64
CA GLU A 158 19.75 68.96 -34.30
C GLU A 158 21.08 69.75 -34.18
N SER A 159 21.02 71.08 -34.05
CA SER A 159 22.20 71.94 -33.98
C SER A 159 22.54 72.39 -32.56
N GLN A 160 23.50 71.73 -31.91
CA GLN A 160 23.91 72.05 -30.53
C GLN A 160 24.58 73.42 -30.35
N SER A 161 25.07 74.07 -31.42
CA SER A 161 25.86 75.32 -31.35
C SER A 161 25.07 76.59 -31.73
N LYS A 162 23.83 76.46 -32.22
CA LYS A 162 22.99 77.58 -32.64
C LYS A 162 21.55 77.35 -32.21
N LEU A 163 20.96 78.36 -31.57
CA LEU A 163 19.52 78.36 -31.27
C LEU A 163 18.76 78.62 -32.58
N CYS A 164 18.24 77.57 -33.19
CA CYS A 164 17.49 77.61 -34.45
C CYS A 164 16.08 77.05 -34.22
N GLY A 165 15.11 77.47 -35.05
CA GLY A 165 13.73 77.02 -34.93
C GLY A 165 12.81 77.57 -36.02
N ARG A 166 11.64 76.94 -36.18
CA ARG A 166 10.62 77.29 -37.17
C ARG A 166 9.48 78.08 -36.52
N ILE A 167 9.12 79.22 -37.10
CA ILE A 167 7.92 79.99 -36.69
C ILE A 167 6.70 79.45 -37.43
N LEU A 168 5.61 79.21 -36.72
CA LEU A 168 4.33 78.73 -37.23
C LEU A 168 3.37 79.92 -37.48
N THR A 169 3.20 80.33 -38.74
CA THR A 169 2.20 81.34 -39.15
C THR A 169 0.92 80.69 -39.68
N HIS A 170 -0.26 81.31 -39.43
CA HIS A 170 -1.58 80.75 -39.80
C HIS A 170 -1.86 80.65 -41.32
N HIS A 171 -0.95 81.11 -42.17
CA HIS A 171 -1.04 80.93 -43.62
C HIS A 171 0.34 80.64 -44.21
N ARG A 172 0.47 79.46 -44.84
CA ARG A 172 1.62 78.92 -45.58
C ARG A 172 2.91 78.76 -44.77
N THR A 173 3.42 77.53 -44.75
CA THR A 173 4.75 77.16 -44.27
C THR A 173 5.83 77.92 -45.06
N THR A 174 6.30 79.04 -44.52
CA THR A 174 7.57 79.66 -44.96
C THR A 174 8.70 79.03 -44.14
N SER A 175 9.51 78.20 -44.79
CA SER A 175 10.82 77.80 -44.28
C SER A 175 11.71 79.05 -44.22
N CYS A 176 11.87 79.63 -43.04
CA CYS A 176 12.77 80.76 -42.84
C CYS A 176 14.22 80.24 -42.80
N SER A 177 14.93 80.35 -43.92
CA SER A 177 16.39 80.14 -44.00
C SER A 177 17.19 81.36 -43.54
N GLN A 178 16.59 82.22 -42.70
CA GLN A 178 17.22 83.42 -42.17
C GLN A 178 17.20 83.35 -40.65
N CYS A 179 18.38 83.11 -40.08
CA CYS A 179 18.68 83.20 -38.66
C CYS A 179 18.14 84.52 -38.11
N ILE A 180 17.00 84.48 -37.43
CA ILE A 180 16.57 85.59 -36.58
C ILE A 180 17.47 85.54 -35.36
N LEU A 181 18.51 86.37 -35.39
CA LEU A 181 19.29 86.77 -34.25
C LEU A 181 18.33 87.47 -33.26
N LEU A 182 17.75 86.73 -32.31
CA LEU A 182 17.24 87.37 -31.10
C LEU A 182 18.41 87.56 -30.15
N ILE A 183 18.92 88.78 -30.20
CA ILE A 183 19.76 89.40 -29.18
C ILE A 183 19.01 89.29 -27.84
N TYR A 184 19.61 88.63 -26.86
CA TYR A 184 19.77 89.20 -25.51
C TYR A 184 21.02 88.59 -24.87
N CYS A 185 22.13 89.30 -25.03
CA CYS A 185 23.30 89.16 -24.18
C CYS A 185 22.90 89.70 -22.81
N GLY A 186 22.65 88.80 -21.86
CA GLY A 186 22.55 89.12 -20.44
C GLY A 186 23.87 88.77 -19.75
N THR A 187 24.91 89.56 -20.00
CA THR A 187 26.07 89.63 -19.11
C THR A 187 25.71 90.44 -17.89
N GLN A 188 25.52 89.77 -16.75
CA GLN A 188 26.22 90.04 -15.48
C GLN A 188 25.91 88.94 -14.47
#